data_AF-A0A426VL94-F1
#
_entry.id   AF-A0A426VL94-F1
#
_cell.length_a   1.000
_cell.length_b   1.000
_cell.length_c   1.000
_cell.angle_alpha   90.00
_cell.angle_beta   90.00
_cell.angle_gamma   90.00
#
_symmetry.space_group_name_H-M   'P 1'
#
loop_
_entity.id
_entity.type
_entity.pdbx_description
1 polymer ?
#
loop_
_entity_poly.entity_id
_entity_poly.type
_entity_poly.pdbx_seq_one_letter_code
_entity_poly.pdbx_strand_id
1 'polypeptide(L)'
;MVILFFALLLIVAITLIYCTSKHQRLLSQRLPKKARVVGYVLMIVSFTCAFQLFVGAAVLFSWLVAVMALTALIPLTILMLFRKS
;
A
#
# COMPACT_ATOMS: atom_id res chain seq x y z
N MET A 1 2.56 -16.78 11.67
CA MET A 1 2.45 -15.45 12.31
C MET A 1 3.19 -14.35 11.54
N VAL A 2 4.42 -14.55 11.09
CA VAL A 2 5.22 -13.50 10.41
C VAL A 2 4.61 -13.04 9.06
N ILE A 3 3.96 -13.94 8.31
CA ILE A 3 3.25 -13.60 7.06
C ILE A 3 2.08 -12.64 7.29
N LEU A 4 1.32 -12.82 8.38
CA LEU A 4 0.22 -11.90 8.76
C LEU A 4 0.77 -10.52 9.10
N PHE A 5 1.90 -10.47 9.80
CA PHE A 5 2.57 -9.22 10.13
C PHE A 5 3.04 -8.47 8.87
N PHE A 6 3.62 -9.18 7.91
CA PHE A 6 3.97 -8.64 6.60
C PHE A 6 2.75 -8.09 5.83
N ALA A 7 1.64 -8.85 5.80
CA ALA A 7 0.42 -8.40 5.15
C ALA A 7 -0.16 -7.13 5.79
N LEU A 8 -0.18 -7.05 7.12
CA LEU A 8 -0.61 -5.87 7.86
C LEU A 8 0.30 -4.67 7.57
N LEU A 9 1.62 -4.86 7.56
CA LEU A 9 2.60 -3.83 7.19
C LEU A 9 2.34 -3.27 5.79
N LEU A 10 2.10 -4.16 4.82
CA LEU A 10 1.76 -3.78 3.45
C LEU A 10 0.47 -2.97 3.39
N ILE A 11 -0.60 -3.45 4.03
CA ILE A 11 -1.89 -2.77 4.05
C ILE A 11 -1.75 -1.39 4.69
N VAL A 12 -1.04 -1.26 5.81
CA VAL A 12 -0.82 0.01 6.48
C VAL A 12 0.00 0.95 5.60
N ALA A 13 1.09 0.46 4.99
CA ALA A 13 1.93 1.26 4.09
C ALA A 13 1.13 1.80 2.89
N ILE A 14 0.40 0.91 2.20
CA ILE A 14 -0.45 1.27 1.06
C ILE A 14 -1.52 2.26 1.48
N THR A 15 -2.19 2.02 2.62
CA THR A 15 -3.23 2.90 3.15
C THR A 15 -2.67 4.28 3.50
N LEU A 16 -1.47 4.36 4.09
CA LEU A 16 -0.82 5.62 4.46
C LEU A 16 -0.39 6.43 3.22
N ILE A 17 0.17 5.75 2.20
CA ILE A 17 0.51 6.34 0.91
C ILE A 17 -0.75 6.85 0.21
N TYR A 18 -1.82 6.07 0.25
CA TYR A 18 -3.10 6.46 -0.31
C TYR A 18 -3.71 7.67 0.41
N CYS A 19 -3.68 7.66 1.75
CA CYS A 19 -4.18 8.76 2.56
C CYS A 19 -3.28 10.03 2.52
N THR A 20 -2.20 10.00 1.74
CA THR A 20 -1.43 11.21 1.40
C THR A 20 -1.60 11.64 -0.05
N SER A 21 -2.34 10.87 -0.85
CA SER A 21 -2.57 11.17 -2.26
C SER A 21 -3.61 12.29 -2.43
N LYS A 22 -3.46 13.07 -3.52
CA LYS A 22 -4.35 14.20 -3.85
C LYS A 22 -5.81 13.73 -4.03
N HIS A 23 -5.98 12.50 -4.50
CA HIS A 23 -7.24 11.84 -4.82
C HIS A 23 -7.78 10.97 -3.69
N GLN A 24 -7.21 11.03 -2.47
CA GLN A 24 -7.83 10.35 -1.34
C GLN A 24 -9.27 10.86 -1.17
N ARG A 25 -10.19 9.95 -0.88
CA ARG A 25 -11.56 10.29 -0.48
C ARG A 25 -11.97 9.68 0.87
N LEU A 26 -11.03 9.03 1.55
CA LEU A 26 -11.25 8.33 2.82
C LEU A 26 -11.22 9.28 4.03
N LEU A 27 -10.30 10.25 4.02
CA LEU A 27 -10.23 11.31 5.03
C LEU A 27 -10.65 12.65 4.41
N SER A 28 -11.40 13.42 5.18
CA SER A 28 -11.83 14.78 4.83
C SER A 28 -10.67 15.77 4.64
N GLN A 29 -9.50 15.45 5.20
CA GLN A 29 -8.27 16.25 5.11
C GLN A 29 -7.09 15.35 4.73
N ARG A 30 -6.26 15.78 3.78
CA ARG A 30 -5.06 15.04 3.35
C ARG A 30 -4.07 14.93 4.50
N LEU A 31 -3.49 13.75 4.71
CA LEU A 31 -2.38 13.64 5.64
C LEU A 31 -1.18 14.50 5.17
N PRO A 32 -0.36 14.98 6.10
CA PRO A 32 0.81 15.77 5.79
C PRO A 32 1.78 14.99 4.88
N LYS A 33 2.51 15.70 4.01
CA LYS A 33 3.51 15.08 3.10
C LYS A 33 4.54 14.21 3.83
N LYS A 34 4.82 14.50 5.11
CA LYS A 34 5.68 13.67 5.97
C LYS A 34 5.16 12.23 6.13
N ALA A 35 3.85 12.04 6.23
CA ALA A 35 3.23 10.71 6.30
C ALA A 35 3.41 9.90 5.00
N ARG A 36 3.57 10.57 3.86
CA ARG A 36 3.85 9.91 2.57
C ARG A 36 5.24 9.29 2.59
N VAL A 37 6.21 10.00 3.14
CA VAL A 37 7.59 9.50 3.33
C VAL A 37 7.58 8.29 4.27
N VAL A 38 6.84 8.37 5.38
CA VAL A 38 6.66 7.22 6.29
C VAL A 38 6.05 6.03 5.56
N GLY A 39 5.05 6.24 4.70
CA GLY A 39 4.43 5.18 3.91
C GLY A 39 5.42 4.51 2.95
N TYR A 40 6.26 5.28 2.25
CA TYR A 40 7.31 4.73 1.40
C TYR A 40 8.40 3.99 2.19
N VAL A 41 8.82 4.52 3.33
CA VAL A 41 9.79 3.84 4.21
C VAL A 41 9.21 2.50 4.68
N LEU A 42 7.94 2.50 5.11
CA LEU A 42 7.26 1.29 5.56
C LEU A 42 7.10 0.27 4.43
N MET A 43 6.87 0.75 3.20
CA MET A 43 6.83 -0.09 2.00
C MET A 43 8.19 -0.73 1.69
N ILE A 44 9.29 0.03 1.78
CA ILE A 44 10.66 -0.50 1.61
C ILE A 44 10.97 -1.56 2.67
N VAL A 45 10.63 -1.30 3.94
CA VAL A 45 10.82 -2.26 5.03
C VAL A 45 10.03 -3.56 4.76
N SER A 46 8.78 -3.43 4.29
CA SER A 46 7.97 -4.59 3.91
C SER A 46 8.64 -5.37 2.76
N PHE A 47 9.18 -4.68 1.76
CA PHE A 47 9.91 -5.28 0.64
C PHE A 47 11.16 -6.06 1.12
N THR A 48 11.93 -5.52 2.06
CA THR A 48 13.06 -6.22 2.67
C THR A 48 12.61 -7.44 3.48
N CYS A 49 11.48 -7.34 4.17
CA CYS A 49 10.91 -8.44 4.91
C CYS A 49 10.46 -9.60 4.00
N ALA A 50 9.95 -9.29 2.80
CA ALA A 50 9.60 -10.30 1.80
C ALA A 50 10.80 -11.17 1.36
N PHE A 51 12.01 -10.57 1.28
CA PHE A 51 13.24 -11.31 0.98
C PHE A 51 13.63 -12.32 2.06
N GLN A 52 13.30 -12.04 3.31
CA GLN A 52 13.56 -12.98 4.43
C GLN A 52 12.45 -14.02 4.59
N LEU A 53 11.22 -13.67 4.20
CA LEU A 53 10.03 -14.51 4.37
C LEU A 53 9.83 -15.55 3.27
N PHE A 54 10.22 -15.22 2.04
CA PHE A 54 9.98 -16.03 0.87
C PHE A 54 11.30 -16.41 0.20
N VAL A 55 11.32 -17.57 -0.46
CA VAL A 55 12.50 -18.07 -1.17
C VAL A 55 12.16 -18.27 -2.65
N GLY A 56 13.11 -17.94 -3.52
CA GLY A 56 12.97 -18.12 -4.97
C GLY A 56 11.92 -17.20 -5.58
N ALA A 57 11.08 -17.76 -6.47
CA ALA A 57 10.11 -16.98 -7.25
C ALA A 57 9.02 -16.31 -6.40
N ALA A 58 8.74 -16.82 -5.19
CA ALA A 58 7.72 -16.24 -4.30
C ALA A 58 8.04 -14.80 -3.86
N VAL A 59 9.33 -14.43 -3.80
CA VAL A 59 9.74 -13.05 -3.52
C VAL A 59 9.25 -12.11 -4.62
N LEU A 60 9.46 -12.48 -5.89
CA LEU A 60 9.01 -11.71 -7.04
C LEU A 60 7.49 -11.57 -7.09
N PHE A 61 6.76 -12.65 -6.80
CA PHE A 61 5.29 -12.60 -6.72
C PHE A 61 4.81 -11.68 -5.60
N SER A 62 5.45 -11.69 -4.43
CA SER A 62 5.07 -10.79 -3.33
C SER A 62 5.27 -9.31 -3.69
N TRP A 63 6.33 -9.00 -4.45
CA TRP A 63 6.59 -7.66 -4.97
C TRP A 63 5.54 -7.25 -6.01
N LEU A 64 5.20 -8.15 -6.94
CA LEU A 64 4.15 -7.90 -7.93
C LEU A 64 2.80 -7.63 -7.25
N VAL A 65 2.43 -8.43 -6.24
CA VAL A 65 1.21 -8.22 -5.46
C VAL A 65 1.22 -6.85 -4.77
N ALA A 66 2.34 -6.43 -4.19
CA ALA A 66 2.45 -5.12 -3.56
C ALA A 66 2.25 -3.97 -4.57
N VAL A 67 2.86 -4.06 -5.76
CA VAL A 67 2.70 -3.07 -6.84
C VAL A 67 1.26 -3.06 -7.35
N MET A 68 0.68 -4.23 -7.59
CA MET A 68 -0.71 -4.39 -8.02
C MET A 68 -1.69 -3.81 -7.00
N ALA A 69 -1.45 -4.02 -5.70
CA ALA A 69 -2.27 -3.42 -4.65
C ALA A 69 -2.16 -1.89 -4.68
N LEU A 70 -0.95 -1.34 -4.83
CA LEU A 70 -0.72 0.10 -4.91
C LEU A 70 -1.44 0.73 -6.11
N THR A 71 -1.37 0.09 -7.28
CA THR A 71 -2.01 0.58 -8.51
C THR A 71 -3.52 0.35 -8.52
N ALA A 72 -4.01 -0.74 -7.93
CA ALA A 72 -5.45 -1.03 -7.81
C ALA A 72 -6.20 -0.01 -6.96
N LEU A 73 -5.53 0.68 -6.02
CA LEU A 73 -6.15 1.79 -5.29
C LEU A 73 -6.54 2.94 -6.21
N ILE A 74 -5.87 3.15 -7.35
CA ILE A 74 -6.19 4.22 -8.31
C ILE A 74 -7.59 4.02 -8.91
N PRO A 75 -7.92 2.92 -9.62
CA PRO A 75 -9.26 2.70 -10.16
C PRO A 75 -10.31 2.49 -9.08
N LEU A 76 -9.99 1.93 -7.91
CA LEU A 76 -10.94 1.80 -6.79
C LEU A 76 -11.48 3.17 -6.35
N THR A 77 -10.64 4.20 -6.33
CA THR A 77 -11.13 5.55 -6.04
C THR A 77 -12.04 6.14 -7.10
N ILE A 78 -11.75 5.84 -8.36
CA ILE A 78 -12.53 6.32 -9.51
C ILE A 78 -13.87 5.57 -9.58
N LEU A 79 -13.89 4.27 -9.30
CA LEU A 79 -15.11 3.47 -9.28
C LEU A 79 -16.05 3.90 -8.15
N MET A 80 -15.52 4.16 -6.95
CA MET A 80 -16.31 4.70 -5.85
C MET A 80 -16.82 6.13 -6.11
N LEU A 81 -16.14 6.90 -6.97
CA LEU A 81 -16.61 8.21 -7.43
C LEU A 81 -17.88 8.09 -8.28
N PHE A 82 -17.92 7.15 -9.23
CA PHE A 82 -19.05 7.00 -10.15
C PHE A 82 -20.31 6.40 -9.50
N ARG A 83 -20.17 5.66 -8.40
CA ARG A 83 -21.31 5.03 -7.70
C ARG A 83 -22.14 6.00 -6.84
N LYS A 84 -21.73 7.27 -6.71
CA LYS A 84 -22.45 8.30 -5.93
C LYS A 84 -23.12 9.39 -6.78
N SER A 85 -23.06 9.28 -8.11
CA SER A 85 -23.84 10.12 -9.04
C SER A 85 -25.11 9.40 -9.48
#